data_AF-A0A670IZJ4-F1
#
_entry.id   AF-A0A670IZJ4-F1
#
_cell.length_a   1.000
_cell.length_b   1.000
_cell.length_c   1.000
_cell.angle_alpha   90.00
_cell.angle_beta   90.00
_cell.angle_gamma   90.00
#
_symmetry.space_group_name_H-M   'P 1'
#
loop_
_entity.id
_entity.type
_entity.pdbx_description
1 polymer ?
#
loop_
_entity_poly.entity_id
_entity_poly.type
_entity_poly.pdbx_seq_one_letter_code
_entity_poly.pdbx_strand_id
1 'polypeptide(L)'
;MGGECCGSRRLVRTLNCPFLPQPDPVAPAQKAPRVVSPPREAERRSRLPSVGTGSPAGWEEGEARPGRAMVEAWYMDESAEDQRQAHRREPNEPVSLTLLQQLGVFYWKLDADNYETDPVLAEIRKERNYNWMDIITIHKDKLPNYEDKIKIFYEEHLHLDDEIRYILEGSGYFDVRDKDDKWIRIAMEKGDMITLPAGIYHRFTLDESNYVKAMRLFVGEPVWTAYNRPADHFPARVQYQKSLVQAAQ
;
A
#
# COMPACT_ATOMS: atom_id res chain seq x y z
N MET A 1 -65.16 -61.55 -12.35
CA MET A 1 -64.48 -60.93 -13.51
C MET A 1 -63.81 -59.65 -13.02
N GLY A 2 -62.69 -59.25 -13.63
CA GLY A 2 -61.67 -58.31 -13.12
C GLY A 2 -62.20 -57.06 -12.41
N GLY A 3 -61.53 -56.51 -11.40
CA GLY A 3 -60.09 -56.43 -11.19
C GLY A 3 -59.76 -54.94 -11.17
N GLU A 4 -59.29 -54.39 -10.05
CA GLU A 4 -58.57 -53.12 -10.04
C GLU A 4 -57.73 -52.96 -8.76
N CYS A 5 -56.58 -52.39 -9.00
CA CYS A 5 -55.36 -52.42 -8.21
C CYS A 5 -55.24 -51.25 -7.24
N CYS A 6 -54.52 -51.52 -6.14
CA CYS A 6 -53.44 -50.71 -5.54
C CYS A 6 -53.76 -49.25 -5.14
N GLY A 7 -53.43 -48.75 -3.96
CA GLY A 7 -52.45 -49.19 -2.97
C GLY A 7 -52.33 -48.12 -1.88
N SER A 8 -51.97 -48.59 -0.69
CA SER A 8 -51.98 -47.90 0.58
C SER A 8 -51.10 -46.64 0.64
N ARG A 9 -51.65 -45.53 1.16
CA ARG A 9 -50.89 -44.33 1.55
C ARG A 9 -50.03 -44.62 2.77
N ARG A 10 -48.70 -44.51 2.66
CA ARG A 10 -47.78 -44.34 3.79
C ARG A 10 -47.32 -42.89 3.84
N LEU A 11 -47.61 -42.25 4.97
CA LEU A 11 -47.16 -40.93 5.34
C LEU A 11 -45.67 -41.03 5.72
N VAL A 12 -44.77 -40.46 4.90
CA VAL A 12 -43.34 -40.32 5.26
C VAL A 12 -43.12 -38.87 5.66
N ARG A 13 -42.82 -38.66 6.94
CA ARG A 13 -42.35 -37.38 7.50
C ARG A 13 -41.00 -37.05 6.88
N THR A 14 -40.93 -35.97 6.10
CA THR A 14 -39.67 -35.34 5.69
C THR A 14 -39.11 -34.53 6.85
N LEU A 15 -37.89 -34.85 7.26
CA LEU A 15 -37.10 -34.10 8.23
C LEU A 15 -36.67 -32.76 7.61
N ASN A 16 -36.90 -31.66 8.35
CA ASN A 16 -36.42 -30.32 8.02
C ASN A 16 -34.88 -30.27 8.15
N CYS A 17 -34.18 -30.01 7.05
CA CYS A 17 -32.81 -29.50 7.07
C CYS A 17 -32.86 -27.97 7.26
N PRO A 18 -32.06 -27.37 8.17
CA PRO A 18 -31.95 -25.93 8.27
C PRO A 18 -31.17 -25.37 7.07
N PHE A 19 -31.77 -24.38 6.43
CA PHE A 19 -31.26 -23.63 5.29
C PHE A 19 -29.97 -22.89 5.70
N LEU A 20 -28.83 -23.24 5.11
CA LEU A 20 -27.60 -22.45 5.25
C LEU A 20 -27.79 -21.12 4.52
N PRO A 21 -27.46 -19.96 5.12
CA PRO A 21 -27.54 -18.68 4.43
C PRO A 21 -26.51 -18.67 3.29
N GLN A 22 -26.97 -18.36 2.08
CA GLN A 22 -26.10 -18.12 0.94
C GLN A 22 -25.33 -16.81 1.18
N PRO A 23 -24.04 -16.73 0.81
CA PRO A 23 -23.29 -15.48 0.90
C PRO A 23 -23.91 -14.42 -0.02
N ASP A 24 -24.00 -13.18 0.47
CA ASP A 24 -24.50 -12.04 -0.30
C ASP A 24 -23.68 -11.83 -1.58
N PRO A 25 -24.32 -11.43 -2.70
CA PRO A 25 -23.58 -11.12 -3.92
C PRO A 25 -22.67 -9.91 -3.70
N VAL A 26 -21.37 -10.14 -3.88
CA VAL A 26 -20.32 -9.10 -3.88
C VAL A 26 -20.72 -7.95 -4.81
N ALA A 27 -20.69 -6.73 -4.29
CA ALA A 27 -21.01 -5.52 -5.03
C ALA A 27 -20.10 -5.38 -6.29
N PRO A 28 -20.64 -4.93 -7.43
CA PRO A 28 -19.87 -4.81 -8.66
C PRO A 28 -18.73 -3.79 -8.49
N ALA A 29 -17.56 -4.14 -9.02
CA ALA A 29 -16.39 -3.27 -9.06
C ALA A 29 -16.75 -1.90 -9.63
N GLN A 30 -16.49 -0.84 -8.86
CA GLN A 30 -16.70 0.53 -9.29
C GLN A 30 -15.69 0.88 -10.39
N LYS A 31 -16.18 1.46 -11.50
CA LYS A 31 -15.33 1.90 -12.62
C LYS A 31 -14.28 2.90 -12.13
N ALA A 32 -13.04 2.69 -12.54
CA ALA A 32 -11.93 3.59 -12.28
C ALA A 32 -12.25 5.04 -12.74
N PRO A 33 -11.80 6.06 -12.00
CA PRO A 33 -11.93 7.46 -12.41
C PRO A 33 -11.16 7.73 -13.72
N ARG A 34 -11.57 8.77 -14.45
CA ARG A 34 -11.07 9.14 -15.78
C ARG A 34 -9.55 9.25 -15.81
N VAL A 35 -8.94 8.39 -16.63
CA VAL A 35 -7.53 8.43 -17.01
C VAL A 35 -7.31 9.61 -17.96
N VAL A 36 -6.34 10.48 -17.66
CA VAL A 36 -5.77 11.42 -18.62
C VAL A 36 -4.59 10.71 -19.27
N SER A 37 -4.79 10.19 -20.49
CA SER A 37 -3.71 9.52 -21.23
C SER A 37 -2.75 10.54 -21.82
N PRO A 38 -1.41 10.34 -21.74
CA PRO A 38 -0.45 11.14 -22.48
C PRO A 38 -0.50 10.79 -23.98
N PRO A 39 -0.03 11.70 -24.87
CA PRO A 39 -0.03 11.47 -26.31
C PRO A 39 0.93 10.32 -26.69
N ARG A 40 0.50 9.51 -27.68
CA ARG A 40 1.27 8.38 -28.22
C ARG A 40 2.48 8.89 -28.99
N GLU A 41 3.69 8.57 -28.50
CA GLU A 41 4.92 8.80 -29.24
C GLU A 41 5.28 7.56 -30.06
N ALA A 42 5.69 7.78 -31.31
CA ALA A 42 5.84 6.76 -32.34
C ALA A 42 7.02 5.82 -32.09
N GLU A 43 6.83 4.54 -32.40
CA GLU A 43 7.85 3.50 -32.38
C GLU A 43 9.09 3.89 -33.19
N ARG A 44 10.26 3.88 -32.54
CA ARG A 44 11.55 3.76 -33.21
C ARG A 44 12.34 2.61 -32.58
N ARG A 45 12.40 1.49 -33.30
CA ARG A 45 13.31 0.38 -33.03
C ARG A 45 14.76 0.86 -33.14
N SER A 46 15.55 0.71 -32.09
CA SER A 46 17.01 0.62 -32.19
C SER A 46 17.61 -0.28 -31.12
N ARG A 47 18.63 -1.00 -31.56
CA ARG A 47 19.29 -2.19 -30.98
C ARG A 47 19.86 -1.97 -29.57
N LEU A 48 19.76 -3.01 -28.73
CA LEU A 48 20.48 -3.15 -27.47
C LEU A 48 21.99 -3.29 -27.70
N PRO A 49 22.85 -2.65 -26.89
CA PRO A 49 24.18 -3.15 -26.61
C PRO A 49 24.26 -3.84 -25.23
N SER A 50 25.28 -4.66 -25.10
CA SER A 50 25.58 -5.65 -24.07
C SER A 50 25.83 -5.11 -22.67
N VAL A 51 25.52 -5.98 -21.71
CA VAL A 51 25.80 -5.90 -20.26
C VAL A 51 27.26 -5.51 -19.98
N GLY A 52 27.43 -4.40 -19.26
CA GLY A 52 28.68 -4.02 -18.60
C GLY A 52 28.46 -4.00 -17.09
N THR A 53 29.31 -4.70 -16.35
CA THR A 53 29.39 -4.67 -14.88
C THR A 53 29.92 -3.30 -14.43
N GLY A 54 29.02 -2.39 -14.09
CA GLY A 54 29.35 -1.10 -13.49
C GLY A 54 28.49 -0.88 -12.25
N SER A 55 29.13 -0.52 -11.13
CA SER A 55 28.44 -0.05 -9.93
C SER A 55 27.41 1.03 -10.27
N PRO A 56 26.22 1.07 -9.64
CA PRO A 56 25.28 2.15 -9.87
C PRO A 56 25.87 3.44 -9.30
N ALA A 57 26.39 4.29 -10.18
CA ALA A 57 26.71 5.66 -9.89
C ALA A 57 25.39 6.46 -9.94
N GLY A 58 24.95 6.94 -8.79
CA GLY A 58 23.71 7.71 -8.64
C GLY A 58 23.20 7.79 -7.21
N TRP A 59 24.09 7.85 -6.22
CA TRP A 59 23.75 8.20 -4.85
C TRP A 59 24.39 9.54 -4.57
N GLU A 60 23.68 10.62 -4.83
CA GLU A 60 23.95 11.87 -4.12
C GLU A 60 23.06 11.83 -2.89
N GLU A 61 23.68 11.77 -1.70
CA GLU A 61 23.04 12.27 -0.49
C GLU A 61 22.59 13.69 -0.83
N GLY A 62 21.30 13.86 -1.14
CA GLY A 62 20.75 15.18 -1.37
C GLY A 62 20.99 15.99 -0.10
N GLU A 63 22.00 16.86 -0.12
CA GLU A 63 22.27 17.78 0.97
C GLU A 63 20.96 18.48 1.31
N ALA A 64 20.52 18.30 2.55
CA ALA A 64 19.29 18.91 3.04
C ALA A 64 19.33 20.40 2.74
N ARG A 65 18.40 20.88 1.91
CA ARG A 65 18.19 22.32 1.76
C ARG A 65 17.90 22.86 3.17
N PRO A 66 18.64 23.88 3.66
CA PRO A 66 18.50 24.34 5.02
C PRO A 66 17.06 24.81 5.27
N GLY A 67 16.35 24.11 6.16
CA GLY A 67 14.99 24.46 6.59
C GLY A 67 13.86 23.46 6.27
N ARG A 68 14.11 22.34 5.55
CA ARG A 68 13.12 21.26 5.42
C ARG A 68 13.48 20.09 6.35
N ALA A 69 12.63 19.83 7.35
CA ALA A 69 12.78 18.68 8.24
C ALA A 69 12.74 17.37 7.44
N MET A 70 13.59 16.42 7.84
CA MET A 70 13.60 15.04 7.32
C MET A 70 12.43 14.27 7.92
N VAL A 71 11.96 13.24 7.21
CA VAL A 71 10.90 12.33 7.69
C VAL A 71 11.24 11.74 9.07
N GLU A 72 10.24 11.68 9.94
CA GLU A 72 10.38 11.07 11.26
C GLU A 72 9.79 9.65 11.26
N ALA A 73 10.50 8.72 11.89
CA ALA A 73 10.00 7.39 12.17
C ALA A 73 10.40 6.95 13.59
N TRP A 74 9.59 6.12 14.24
CA TRP A 74 9.81 5.66 15.61
C TRP A 74 9.11 4.33 15.89
N TYR A 75 9.57 3.61 16.92
CA TYR A 75 8.84 2.45 17.43
C TYR A 75 7.61 2.88 18.22
N MET A 76 6.52 2.14 18.04
CA MET A 76 5.24 2.42 18.69
C MET A 76 5.18 1.88 20.12
N ASP A 77 4.43 2.58 20.98
CA ASP A 77 3.97 2.04 22.26
C ASP A 77 2.92 0.91 22.08
N GLU A 78 2.49 0.29 23.18
CA GLU A 78 1.49 -0.78 23.20
C GLU A 78 0.07 -0.25 23.54
N SER A 79 -0.14 1.07 23.49
CA SER A 79 -1.40 1.68 23.88
C SER A 79 -2.53 1.32 22.90
N ALA A 80 -3.72 1.08 23.44
CA ALA A 80 -4.95 0.88 22.67
C ALA A 80 -5.75 2.19 22.47
N GLU A 81 -5.10 3.33 22.71
CA GLU A 81 -5.67 4.65 22.44
C GLU A 81 -5.91 4.89 20.94
N ASP A 82 -6.41 6.08 20.61
CA ASP A 82 -6.71 6.46 19.23
C ASP A 82 -5.47 6.33 18.33
N GLN A 83 -5.56 5.41 17.36
CA GLN A 83 -4.54 5.11 16.36
C GLN A 83 -3.94 6.33 15.65
N ARG A 84 -4.67 7.46 15.61
CA ARG A 84 -4.28 8.72 14.98
C ARG A 84 -3.29 9.54 15.81
N GLN A 85 -3.11 9.22 17.09
CA GLN A 85 -2.10 9.85 17.95
C GLN A 85 -0.68 9.41 17.55
N ALA A 86 0.36 10.07 18.05
CA ALA A 86 1.73 9.73 17.67
C ALA A 86 2.19 8.32 18.15
N HIS A 87 1.68 7.83 19.29
CA HIS A 87 2.05 6.54 19.89
C HIS A 87 3.58 6.33 20.03
N ARG A 88 4.31 7.37 20.44
CA ARG A 88 5.76 7.26 20.71
C ARG A 88 5.98 6.50 22.01
N ARG A 89 6.94 5.58 22.03
CA ARG A 89 7.43 4.97 23.28
C ARG A 89 7.98 6.04 24.24
N GLU A 90 7.95 5.74 25.53
CA GLU A 90 8.60 6.55 26.56
C GLU A 90 9.64 5.68 27.32
N PRO A 91 10.95 5.94 27.15
CA PRO A 91 11.56 6.99 26.32
C PRO A 91 11.41 6.74 24.81
N ASN A 92 11.41 7.82 24.01
CA ASN A 92 11.30 7.74 22.55
C ASN A 92 12.43 6.91 21.93
N GLU A 93 12.07 6.04 20.98
CA GLU A 93 12.98 5.15 20.25
C GLU A 93 12.88 5.45 18.74
N PRO A 94 13.67 6.40 18.22
CA PRO A 94 13.58 6.83 16.83
C PRO A 94 14.18 5.78 15.88
N VAL A 95 13.66 5.75 14.65
CA VAL A 95 14.09 4.87 13.57
C VAL A 95 14.74 5.71 12.46
N SER A 96 15.94 5.31 12.04
CA SER A 96 16.67 5.99 10.97
C SER A 96 16.18 5.56 9.58
N LEU A 97 16.40 6.43 8.58
CA LEU A 97 16.17 6.09 7.18
C LEU A 97 16.97 4.85 6.73
N THR A 98 18.19 4.66 7.25
CA THR A 98 19.00 3.47 6.96
C THR A 98 18.32 2.20 7.43
N LEU A 99 17.68 2.20 8.61
CA LEU A 99 16.93 1.05 9.08
C LEU A 99 15.69 0.79 8.21
N LEU A 100 14.97 1.84 7.80
CA LEU A 100 13.85 1.70 6.86
C LEU A 100 14.31 1.11 5.51
N GLN A 101 15.44 1.55 4.98
CA GLN A 101 16.02 0.99 3.75
C GLN A 101 16.40 -0.49 3.91
N GLN A 102 16.89 -0.91 5.07
CA GLN A 102 17.13 -2.33 5.37
C GLN A 102 15.84 -3.17 5.40
N LEU A 103 14.69 -2.54 5.62
CA LEU A 103 13.36 -3.14 5.49
C LEU A 103 12.82 -3.06 4.05
N GLY A 104 13.60 -2.51 3.11
CA GLY A 104 13.21 -2.26 1.71
C GLY A 104 12.32 -1.03 1.52
N VAL A 105 12.13 -0.21 2.55
CA VAL A 105 11.35 1.02 2.50
C VAL A 105 12.24 2.16 1.99
N PHE A 106 11.86 2.75 0.86
CA PHE A 106 12.60 3.86 0.25
C PHE A 106 11.85 5.17 0.40
N TYR A 107 12.61 6.26 0.52
CA TYR A 107 12.08 7.60 0.80
C TYR A 107 12.78 8.67 -0.05
N TRP A 108 12.02 9.69 -0.46
CA TRP A 108 12.50 10.90 -1.11
C TRP A 108 11.77 12.14 -0.59
N LYS A 109 12.48 13.26 -0.46
CA LYS A 109 11.89 14.58 -0.18
C LYS A 109 11.81 15.39 -1.47
N LEU A 110 10.60 15.78 -1.86
CA LEU A 110 10.32 16.45 -3.12
C LEU A 110 9.59 17.80 -2.90
N ASP A 111 9.41 18.54 -3.97
CA ASP A 111 8.64 19.79 -3.95
C ASP A 111 7.19 19.57 -4.38
N ALA A 112 6.33 19.30 -3.39
CA ALA A 112 4.92 18.99 -3.62
C ALA A 112 4.13 20.11 -4.29
N ASP A 113 4.59 21.36 -4.22
CA ASP A 113 3.95 22.48 -4.92
C ASP A 113 4.11 22.40 -6.45
N ASN A 114 5.13 21.69 -6.92
CA ASN A 114 5.48 21.58 -8.34
C ASN A 114 5.30 20.15 -8.89
N TYR A 115 4.50 19.30 -8.24
CA TYR A 115 4.40 17.87 -8.56
C TYR A 115 4.02 17.54 -10.02
N GLU A 116 3.40 18.47 -10.76
CA GLU A 116 3.01 18.27 -12.16
C GLU A 116 4.19 18.37 -13.13
N THR A 117 5.22 19.13 -12.78
CA THR A 117 6.36 19.46 -13.64
C THR A 117 7.72 19.22 -12.96
N ASP A 118 7.75 18.59 -11.79
CA ASP A 118 8.96 18.36 -11.01
C ASP A 118 9.92 17.41 -11.77
N PRO A 119 11.11 17.88 -12.20
CA PRO A 119 12.07 17.04 -12.91
C PRO A 119 12.66 15.95 -12.01
N VAL A 120 12.71 16.14 -10.69
CA VAL A 120 13.22 15.14 -9.74
C VAL A 120 12.23 13.98 -9.64
N LEU A 121 10.93 14.29 -9.52
CA LEU A 121 9.88 13.27 -9.59
C LEU A 121 9.92 12.52 -10.93
N ALA A 122 10.13 13.21 -12.05
CA ALA A 122 10.21 12.59 -13.36
C ALA A 122 11.38 11.59 -13.45
N GLU A 123 12.55 11.92 -12.91
CA GLU A 123 13.70 11.01 -12.92
C GLU A 123 13.48 9.80 -12.00
N ILE A 124 12.96 9.99 -10.78
CA ILE A 124 12.60 8.87 -9.88
C ILE A 124 11.62 7.92 -10.59
N ARG A 125 10.59 8.47 -11.25
CA ARG A 125 9.60 7.66 -11.97
C ARG A 125 10.23 6.89 -13.13
N LYS A 126 11.19 7.49 -13.83
CA LYS A 126 11.90 6.84 -14.94
C LYS A 126 12.83 5.72 -14.44
N GLU A 127 13.63 5.99 -13.42
CA GLU A 127 14.55 5.01 -12.82
C GLU A 127 13.83 3.81 -12.22
N ARG A 128 12.68 4.06 -11.56
CA ARG A 128 11.88 3.04 -10.87
C ARG A 128 10.75 2.47 -11.72
N ASN A 129 10.60 2.92 -12.97
CA ASN A 129 9.54 2.53 -13.90
C ASN A 129 8.10 2.77 -13.37
N TYR A 130 7.90 3.86 -12.61
CA TYR A 130 6.58 4.29 -12.12
C TYR A 130 5.78 4.97 -13.26
N ASN A 131 5.24 4.15 -14.14
CA ASN A 131 4.59 4.57 -15.39
C ASN A 131 3.09 4.85 -15.26
N TRP A 132 2.48 4.60 -14.10
CA TRP A 132 1.08 4.94 -13.81
C TRP A 132 0.99 5.81 -12.55
N MET A 133 0.04 6.75 -12.53
CA MET A 133 -0.27 7.56 -11.36
C MET A 133 -1.71 8.05 -11.32
N ASP A 134 -2.23 8.30 -10.12
CA ASP A 134 -3.42 9.11 -9.89
C ASP A 134 -3.32 9.89 -8.57
N ILE A 135 -4.33 10.71 -8.27
CA ILE A 135 -4.42 11.48 -7.04
C ILE A 135 -5.64 11.02 -6.25
N ILE A 136 -5.42 10.73 -4.97
CA ILE A 136 -6.47 10.45 -4.00
C ILE A 136 -6.50 11.55 -2.93
N THR A 137 -7.70 11.90 -2.48
CA THR A 137 -7.89 12.76 -1.31
C THR A 137 -8.67 12.00 -0.25
N ILE A 138 -8.05 11.79 0.89
CA ILE A 138 -8.64 11.11 2.04
C ILE A 138 -9.11 12.20 3.00
N HIS A 139 -10.41 12.46 2.95
CA HIS A 139 -11.13 13.36 3.84
C HIS A 139 -12.57 12.86 3.92
N LYS A 140 -13.20 13.02 5.09
CA LYS A 140 -14.56 12.52 5.34
C LYS A 140 -15.57 12.95 4.28
N ASP A 141 -15.48 14.20 3.83
CA ASP A 141 -16.42 14.77 2.85
C ASP A 141 -16.04 14.53 1.39
N LYS A 142 -14.80 14.10 1.10
CA LYS A 142 -14.28 14.00 -0.27
C LYS A 142 -14.11 12.56 -0.74
N LEU A 143 -13.91 11.61 0.16
CA LEU A 143 -13.66 10.21 -0.16
C LEU A 143 -14.97 9.40 -0.12
N PRO A 144 -15.44 8.82 -1.24
CA PRO A 144 -16.57 7.90 -1.22
C PRO A 144 -16.29 6.68 -0.35
N ASN A 145 -17.28 6.27 0.46
CA ASN A 145 -17.15 5.18 1.45
C ASN A 145 -15.98 5.39 2.42
N TYR A 146 -15.77 6.64 2.86
CA TYR A 146 -14.68 7.03 3.76
C TYR A 146 -14.52 6.08 4.96
N GLU A 147 -15.59 5.84 5.72
CA GLU A 147 -15.54 5.05 6.96
C GLU A 147 -15.11 3.59 6.74
N ASP A 148 -15.46 2.99 5.59
CA ASP A 148 -15.04 1.64 5.25
C ASP A 148 -13.60 1.62 4.73
N LYS A 149 -13.23 2.62 3.92
CA LYS A 149 -11.88 2.73 3.35
C LYS A 149 -10.83 2.94 4.43
N ILE A 150 -11.07 3.82 5.41
CA ILE A 150 -10.09 4.05 6.49
C ILE A 150 -9.86 2.79 7.34
N LYS A 151 -10.88 1.94 7.51
CA LYS A 151 -10.75 0.66 8.20
C LYS A 151 -9.90 -0.32 7.39
N ILE A 152 -10.16 -0.41 6.08
CA ILE A 152 -9.37 -1.26 5.17
C ILE A 152 -7.90 -0.82 5.16
N PHE A 153 -7.64 0.50 5.13
CA PHE A 153 -6.28 1.01 5.14
C PHE A 153 -5.54 0.71 6.45
N TYR A 154 -6.25 0.70 7.59
CA TYR A 154 -5.64 0.49 8.89
C TYR A 154 -5.51 -0.98 9.31
N GLU A 155 -6.32 -1.87 8.75
CA GLU A 155 -6.16 -3.31 8.94
C GLU A 155 -4.75 -3.73 8.47
N GLU A 156 -4.01 -4.52 9.24
CA GLU A 156 -2.67 -4.94 8.84
C GLU A 156 -2.74 -5.82 7.58
N HIS A 157 -2.05 -5.40 6.51
CA HIS A 157 -2.11 -6.06 5.22
C HIS A 157 -0.78 -6.01 4.47
N LEU A 158 -0.72 -6.73 3.35
CA LEU A 158 0.33 -6.62 2.35
C LEU A 158 -0.25 -6.49 0.94
N HIS A 159 0.61 -6.06 0.02
CA HIS A 159 0.37 -6.06 -1.42
C HIS A 159 1.37 -6.96 -2.15
N LEU A 160 0.99 -7.40 -3.35
CA LEU A 160 1.86 -8.20 -4.22
C LEU A 160 2.77 -7.34 -5.11
N ASP A 161 2.52 -6.04 -5.15
CA ASP A 161 3.28 -5.01 -5.82
C ASP A 161 3.69 -3.95 -4.79
N ASP A 162 4.65 -3.09 -5.17
CA ASP A 162 5.09 -1.98 -4.31
C ASP A 162 3.95 -0.97 -4.07
N GLU A 163 3.80 -0.52 -2.82
CA GLU A 163 2.90 0.58 -2.45
C GLU A 163 3.69 1.89 -2.47
N ILE A 164 3.46 2.71 -3.50
CA ILE A 164 4.15 3.99 -3.67
C ILE A 164 3.18 5.16 -3.42
N ARG A 165 3.58 6.09 -2.55
CA ARG A 165 2.77 7.25 -2.15
C ARG A 165 3.64 8.50 -2.08
N TYR A 166 3.15 9.58 -2.66
CA TYR A 166 3.75 10.91 -2.58
C TYR A 166 2.74 11.91 -2.02
N ILE A 167 3.03 12.47 -0.85
CA ILE A 167 2.10 13.36 -0.14
C ILE A 167 2.16 14.77 -0.72
N LEU A 168 1.02 15.22 -1.26
CA LEU A 168 0.86 16.52 -1.89
C LEU A 168 0.36 17.58 -0.90
N GLU A 169 -0.54 17.18 0.01
CA GLU A 169 -1.09 18.02 1.07
C GLU A 169 -1.47 17.17 2.29
N GLY A 170 -1.49 17.78 3.48
CA GLY A 170 -1.82 17.08 4.73
C GLY A 170 -0.74 16.10 5.17
N SER A 171 -1.15 15.10 5.95
CA SER A 171 -0.24 14.17 6.61
C SER A 171 -0.93 12.88 7.06
N GLY A 172 -0.13 11.88 7.42
CA GLY A 172 -0.59 10.62 7.97
C GLY A 172 0.55 9.68 8.34
N TYR A 173 0.20 8.51 8.85
CA TYR A 173 1.14 7.49 9.29
C TYR A 173 1.08 6.25 8.43
N PHE A 174 2.25 5.78 8.00
CA PHE A 174 2.44 4.40 7.57
C PHE A 174 3.11 3.64 8.70
N ASP A 175 2.46 2.59 9.19
CA ASP A 175 3.07 1.67 10.14
C ASP A 175 3.58 0.45 9.36
N VAL A 176 4.82 0.04 9.62
CA VAL A 176 5.46 -1.14 9.00
C VAL A 176 6.02 -2.07 10.07
N ARG A 177 6.06 -3.38 9.77
CA ARG A 177 6.73 -4.36 10.63
C ARG A 177 8.25 -4.33 10.40
N ASP A 178 9.01 -4.30 11.49
CA ASP A 178 10.45 -4.55 11.46
C ASP A 178 10.77 -6.05 11.33
N LYS A 179 12.06 -6.42 11.45
CA LYS A 179 12.50 -7.82 11.37
C LYS A 179 12.04 -8.69 12.54
N ASP A 180 11.78 -8.08 13.69
CA ASP A 180 11.28 -8.72 14.91
C ASP A 180 9.74 -8.66 15.01
N ASP A 181 9.07 -8.26 13.94
CA ASP A 181 7.62 -8.10 13.86
C ASP A 181 7.06 -7.02 14.81
N LYS A 182 7.84 -5.99 15.14
CA LYS A 182 7.43 -4.80 15.90
C LYS A 182 6.98 -3.68 14.96
N TRP A 183 6.04 -2.86 15.42
CA TRP A 183 5.56 -1.72 14.65
C TRP A 183 6.55 -0.54 14.71
N ILE A 184 6.90 -0.06 13.52
CA ILE A 184 7.55 1.23 13.29
C ILE A 184 6.51 2.14 12.64
N ARG A 185 6.27 3.31 13.22
CA ARG A 185 5.44 4.38 12.65
C ARG A 185 6.31 5.34 11.86
N ILE A 186 5.89 5.67 10.64
CA ILE A 186 6.54 6.62 9.73
C ILE A 186 5.57 7.79 9.51
N ALA A 187 5.97 8.99 9.94
CA ALA A 187 5.19 10.21 9.79
C ALA A 187 5.44 10.83 8.43
N MET A 188 4.44 10.77 7.55
CA MET A 188 4.52 11.29 6.19
C MET A 188 3.75 12.61 6.11
N GLU A 189 4.43 13.66 5.66
CA GLU A 189 3.88 15.00 5.48
C GLU A 189 4.08 15.49 4.04
N LYS A 190 3.57 16.69 3.75
CA LYS A 190 3.74 17.33 2.44
C LYS A 190 5.20 17.26 1.95
N GLY A 191 5.36 16.80 0.72
CA GLY A 191 6.65 16.66 0.05
C GLY A 191 7.32 15.30 0.26
N ASP A 192 6.78 14.45 1.14
CA ASP A 192 7.35 13.13 1.40
C ASP A 192 6.83 12.09 0.40
N MET A 193 7.76 11.38 -0.23
CA MET A 193 7.46 10.24 -1.10
C MET A 193 8.06 8.97 -0.49
N ILE A 194 7.26 7.90 -0.40
CA ILE A 194 7.65 6.61 0.15
C ILE A 194 7.31 5.48 -0.82
N THR A 195 8.12 4.42 -0.81
CA THR A 195 7.83 3.14 -1.43
C THR A 195 7.92 2.05 -0.37
N LEU A 196 6.80 1.35 -0.14
CA LEU A 196 6.74 0.15 0.68
C LEU A 196 6.87 -1.08 -0.25
N PRO A 197 7.83 -1.99 -0.02
CA PRO A 197 8.09 -3.07 -0.95
C PRO A 197 6.98 -4.14 -0.92
N ALA A 198 6.72 -4.75 -2.07
CA ALA A 198 5.81 -5.91 -2.16
C ALA A 198 6.10 -6.95 -1.05
N GLY A 199 5.06 -7.42 -0.37
CA GLY A 199 5.17 -8.43 0.70
C GLY A 199 5.52 -7.90 2.10
N ILE A 200 5.74 -6.59 2.29
CA ILE A 200 5.84 -6.01 3.64
C ILE A 200 4.45 -5.94 4.30
N TYR A 201 4.38 -6.31 5.58
CA TYR A 201 3.19 -6.02 6.37
C TYR A 201 3.19 -4.56 6.80
N HIS A 202 2.10 -3.87 6.47
CA HIS A 202 1.93 -2.47 6.75
C HIS A 202 0.46 -2.11 6.96
N ARG A 203 0.23 -0.87 7.39
CA ARG A 203 -1.08 -0.23 7.46
C ARG A 203 -0.92 1.28 7.34
N PHE A 204 -2.01 1.95 7.00
CA PHE A 204 -2.08 3.40 6.92
C PHE A 204 -3.19 3.95 7.83
N THR A 205 -2.89 5.06 8.50
CA THR A 205 -3.91 5.89 9.18
C THR A 205 -3.65 7.36 8.91
N LEU A 206 -4.71 8.15 8.92
CA LEU A 206 -4.58 9.60 9.12
C LEU A 206 -3.99 9.86 10.51
N ASP A 207 -3.35 11.00 10.67
CA ASP A 207 -3.06 11.56 11.99
C ASP A 207 -4.26 12.40 12.49
N GLU A 208 -4.07 13.14 13.59
CA GLU A 208 -5.09 13.98 14.20
C GLU A 208 -5.57 15.13 13.30
N SER A 209 -4.86 15.47 12.21
CA SER A 209 -5.31 16.46 11.22
C SER A 209 -6.44 15.95 10.33
N ASN A 210 -6.63 14.63 10.25
CA ASN A 210 -7.70 13.96 9.51
C ASN A 210 -7.76 14.29 8.01
N TYR A 211 -6.63 14.66 7.40
CA TYR A 211 -6.56 15.02 5.99
C TYR A 211 -5.26 14.59 5.33
N VAL A 212 -5.36 13.91 4.19
CA VAL A 212 -4.23 13.75 3.28
C VAL A 212 -4.67 13.78 1.82
N LYS A 213 -3.86 14.42 0.98
CA LYS A 213 -3.93 14.31 -0.48
C LYS A 213 -2.63 13.68 -0.96
N ALA A 214 -2.73 12.53 -1.58
CA ALA A 214 -1.57 11.76 -2.02
C ALA A 214 -1.66 11.44 -3.51
N MET A 215 -0.53 11.55 -4.20
CA MET A 215 -0.31 10.89 -5.47
C MET A 215 0.03 9.44 -5.21
N ARG A 216 -0.64 8.53 -5.91
CA ARG A 216 -0.32 7.09 -5.88
C ARG A 216 0.39 6.76 -7.18
N LEU A 217 1.49 6.02 -7.10
CA LEU A 217 2.29 5.63 -8.26
C LEU A 217 2.39 4.11 -8.37
N PHE A 218 2.45 3.59 -9.60
CA PHE A 218 2.48 2.14 -9.87
C PHE A 218 3.43 1.80 -11.01
N VAL A 219 3.94 0.57 -10.96
CA VAL A 219 4.58 -0.09 -12.11
C VAL A 219 3.50 -0.86 -12.87
N GLY A 220 3.10 -0.37 -14.04
CA GLY A 220 2.05 -0.98 -14.84
C GLY A 220 0.63 -0.59 -14.40
N GLU A 221 -0.36 -1.40 -14.80
CA GLU A 221 -1.75 -1.17 -14.39
C GLU A 221 -1.92 -1.50 -12.90
N PRO A 222 -2.56 -0.62 -12.11
CA PRO A 222 -2.57 -0.76 -10.67
C PRO A 222 -3.49 -1.88 -10.19
N VAL A 223 -2.98 -2.72 -9.28
CA VAL A 223 -3.76 -3.70 -8.51
C VAL A 223 -3.74 -3.29 -7.04
N TRP A 224 -4.89 -2.84 -6.52
CA TRP A 224 -5.03 -2.29 -5.17
C TRP A 224 -5.38 -3.33 -4.10
N THR A 225 -5.37 -4.61 -4.45
CA THR A 225 -5.87 -5.66 -3.57
C THR A 225 -4.98 -5.77 -2.33
N ALA A 226 -5.54 -5.44 -1.18
CA ALA A 226 -4.94 -5.67 0.14
C ALA A 226 -5.22 -7.13 0.56
N TYR A 227 -4.18 -7.81 1.02
CA TYR A 227 -4.30 -9.13 1.65
C TYR A 227 -4.01 -8.98 3.13
N ASN A 228 -5.06 -9.00 3.94
CA ASN A 228 -4.95 -8.87 5.38
C ASN A 228 -4.11 -10.01 5.95
N ARG A 229 -3.32 -9.71 6.99
CA ARG A 229 -2.56 -10.73 7.72
C ARG A 229 -3.52 -11.72 8.40
N PRO A 230 -3.27 -13.06 8.34
CA PRO A 230 -2.11 -13.74 7.76
C PRO A 230 -2.18 -13.89 6.22
N ALA A 231 -1.08 -13.55 5.55
CA ALA A 231 -0.93 -13.63 4.09
C ALA A 231 0.43 -14.23 3.68
N ASP A 232 1.02 -15.09 4.52
CA ASP A 232 2.39 -15.57 4.38
C ASP A 232 2.62 -16.55 3.21
N HIS A 233 1.55 -17.07 2.62
CA HIS A 233 1.61 -18.02 1.51
C HIS A 233 1.92 -17.36 0.15
N PHE A 234 1.85 -16.02 0.04
CA PHE A 234 2.10 -15.34 -1.23
C PHE A 234 3.59 -15.34 -1.60
N PRO A 235 3.94 -15.57 -2.89
CA PRO A 235 5.33 -15.52 -3.34
C PRO A 235 6.04 -14.19 -3.04
N ALA A 236 5.34 -13.06 -3.15
CA ALA A 236 5.88 -11.74 -2.81
C ALA A 236 6.36 -11.66 -1.36
N ARG A 237 5.57 -12.18 -0.40
CA ARG A 237 5.94 -12.26 1.01
C ARG A 237 7.16 -13.15 1.25
N VAL A 238 7.21 -14.31 0.60
CA VAL A 238 8.35 -15.23 0.70
C VAL A 238 9.64 -14.59 0.13
N GLN A 239 9.53 -13.85 -0.98
CA GLN A 239 10.66 -13.13 -1.56
C GLN A 239 11.12 -11.97 -0.66
N TYR A 240 10.18 -11.21 -0.10
CA TYR A 240 10.47 -10.15 0.87
C TYR A 240 11.19 -10.68 2.11
N GLN A 241 10.73 -11.79 2.69
CA GLN A 241 11.41 -12.40 3.83
C GLN A 241 12.86 -12.82 3.49
N LYS A 242 13.12 -13.30 2.27
CA LYS A 242 14.47 -13.62 1.81
C LYS A 242 15.35 -12.38 1.67
N SER A 243 14.82 -11.26 1.17
CA SER A 243 15.59 -10.02 1.03
C SER A 243 16.00 -9.44 2.39
N LEU A 244 15.14 -9.55 3.41
CA LEU A 244 15.46 -9.10 4.79
C LEU A 244 16.66 -9.84 5.40
N VAL A 245 16.82 -11.12 5.10
CA VAL A 245 17.95 -11.95 5.56
C VAL A 245 19.23 -11.57 4.81
N GLN A 246 19.14 -11.32 3.51
CA GLN A 246 20.30 -10.92 2.69
C GLN A 246 20.81 -9.51 3.05
N ALA A 247 19.90 -8.57 3.37
CA ALA A 247 20.27 -7.23 3.81
C ALA A 247 20.88 -7.17 5.22
N ALA A 248 20.88 -8.28 5.98
CA ALA A 248 21.51 -8.38 7.29
C ALA A 248 22.95 -8.93 7.24
N GLN A 249 23.43 -9.33 6.06
CA GLN A 249 24.76 -9.89 5.80
C GLN A 249 25.66 -8.82 5.18
#